data_AF-A0A699VDP0-F1
#
_entry.id   AF-A0A699VDP0-F1
#
_cell.length_a   1.000
_cell.length_b   1.000
_cell.length_c   1.000
_cell.angle_alpha   90.00
_cell.angle_beta   90.00
_cell.angle_gamma   90.00
#
_symmetry.space_group_name_H-M   'P 1'
#
loop_
_entity.id
_entity.type
_entity.pdbx_description
1 polymer ?
#
loop_
_entity_poly.entity_id
_entity_poly.type
_entity_poly.pdbx_seq_one_letter_code
_entity_poly.pdbx_strand_id
1 'polypeptide(L)'
;QFFPRAEHERLKREYHSFRQTDTETSTEFMQRFLRLAGFLGAAAGTAEEQAKNFQWGLRKSTLNHLMCIPFTDVAQVANAARNYEILHERDDDDAERPNKRQKS
;
A
#
# COMPACT_ATOMS: atom_id res chain seq x y z
N GLN A 1 24.18 -4.75 -9.06
CA GLN A 1 24.36 -3.97 -7.81
C GLN A 1 24.26 -4.94 -6.64
N PHE A 2 25.28 -5.03 -5.79
CA PHE A 2 25.29 -5.96 -4.65
C PHE A 2 25.03 -5.18 -3.37
N PHE A 3 23.87 -5.39 -2.75
CA PHE A 3 23.50 -4.80 -1.46
C PHE A 3 24.07 -5.66 -0.32
N PRO A 4 24.67 -5.07 0.73
CA PRO A 4 25.00 -5.77 1.96
C PRO A 4 23.78 -6.50 2.54
N ARG A 5 23.97 -7.70 3.12
CA ARG A 5 22.87 -8.52 3.68
C ARG A 5 21.98 -7.74 4.65
N ALA A 6 22.56 -6.85 5.47
CA ALA A 6 21.80 -6.02 6.40
C ALA A 6 20.87 -5.02 5.71
N GLU A 7 21.31 -4.41 4.60
CA GLU A 7 20.50 -3.48 3.81
C GLU A 7 19.38 -4.22 3.08
N HIS A 8 19.66 -5.41 2.55
CA HIS A 8 18.64 -6.26 1.93
C HIS A 8 17.54 -6.68 2.92
N GLU A 9 17.90 -7.07 4.14
CA GLU A 9 16.91 -7.40 5.18
C GLU A 9 16.12 -6.17 5.66
N ARG A 10 16.74 -4.99 5.70
CA ARG A 10 16.02 -3.73 5.97
C ARG A 10 15.00 -3.43 4.87
N LEU A 11 15.41 -3.53 3.60
CA LEU A 11 14.53 -3.29 2.44
C LEU A 11 13.34 -4.25 2.43
N LYS A 12 13.55 -5.52 2.78
CA LYS A 12 12.44 -6.48 2.93
C LYS A 12 11.43 -6.05 3.99
N ARG A 13 11.89 -5.61 5.17
CA ARG A 13 10.98 -5.15 6.23
C ARG A 13 10.20 -3.91 5.78
N GLU A 14 10.91 -2.96 5.16
CA GLU A 14 10.31 -1.75 4.63
C GLU A 14 9.20 -2.06 3.62
N TYR A 15 9.46 -3.01 2.71
CA TYR A 15 8.50 -3.48 1.71
C TYR A 15 7.20 -4.06 2.31
N HIS A 16 7.31 -4.86 3.37
CA HIS A 16 6.12 -5.43 4.04
C HIS A 16 5.37 -4.40 4.89
N SER A 17 6.03 -3.32 5.31
CA SER A 17 5.43 -2.19 6.04
C SER A 17 5.01 -1.03 5.14
N PHE A 18 5.14 -1.17 3.82
CA PHE A 18 4.95 -0.07 2.88
C PHE A 18 3.47 0.32 2.80
N ARG A 19 3.17 1.60 3.00
CA ARG A 19 1.79 2.14 3.07
C ARG A 19 1.65 3.38 2.19
N GLN A 20 0.42 3.55 1.70
CA GLN A 20 -0.08 4.75 1.06
C GLN A 20 -0.28 5.84 2.12
N THR A 21 0.17 7.05 1.87
CA THR A 21 -0.03 8.24 2.69
C THR A 21 -1.32 8.96 2.32
N ASP A 22 -1.78 9.85 3.20
CA ASP A 22 -3.06 10.57 3.06
C ASP A 22 -3.02 11.65 1.96
N THR A 23 -1.82 11.97 1.45
CA THR A 23 -1.64 12.96 0.38
C THR A 23 -1.26 12.34 -0.96
N GLU A 24 -0.79 11.09 -0.99
CA GLU A 24 -0.41 10.43 -2.23
C GLU A 24 -1.58 9.69 -2.88
N THR A 25 -1.63 9.74 -4.20
CA THR A 25 -2.57 8.97 -5.02
C THR A 25 -2.16 7.50 -5.10
N SER A 26 -3.11 6.61 -5.40
CA SER A 26 -2.82 5.18 -5.64
C SER A 26 -1.76 4.96 -6.74
N THR A 27 -1.70 5.86 -7.73
CA THR A 27 -0.73 5.79 -8.83
C THR A 27 0.68 6.16 -8.37
N GLU A 28 0.83 7.21 -7.57
CA GLU A 28 2.13 7.57 -6.97
C GLU A 28 2.62 6.47 -6.03
N PHE A 29 1.72 5.93 -5.21
CA PHE A 29 2.01 4.79 -4.35
C PHE A 29 2.51 3.58 -5.14
N MET A 30 1.84 3.24 -6.25
CA MET A 30 2.26 2.17 -7.17
C MET A 30 3.67 2.40 -7.70
N GLN A 31 4.00 3.62 -8.14
CA GLN A 31 5.35 3.91 -8.65
C GLN A 31 6.42 3.67 -7.59
N ARG A 32 6.19 4.13 -6.35
CA ARG A 32 7.15 3.90 -5.25
C ARG A 32 7.26 2.42 -4.89
N PHE A 33 6.13 1.71 -4.86
CA PHE A 33 6.08 0.28 -4.57
C PHE A 33 6.85 -0.54 -5.61
N LEU A 34 6.62 -0.30 -6.91
CA LEU A 34 7.31 -1.00 -8.00
C LEU A 34 8.80 -0.69 -8.00
N ARG A 35 9.19 0.52 -7.64
CA ARG A 35 10.62 0.87 -7.48
C ARG A 35 11.27 0.03 -6.39
N LEU A 36 10.61 -0.14 -5.25
CA LEU A 36 11.10 -0.96 -4.13
C LEU A 36 11.11 -2.45 -4.49
N ALA A 37 10.05 -2.95 -5.12
CA ALA A 37 9.99 -4.33 -5.61
C ALA A 37 11.10 -4.62 -6.63
N GLY A 38 11.41 -3.66 -7.51
CA GLY A 38 12.52 -3.76 -8.47
C GLY A 38 13.89 -3.91 -7.80
N PHE A 39 14.13 -3.26 -6.66
CA PHE A 39 15.36 -3.47 -5.88
C PHE A 39 15.42 -4.83 -5.18
N LEU A 40 14.28 -5.35 -4.74
CA LEU A 40 14.18 -6.65 -4.08
C LEU A 40 14.23 -7.83 -5.07
N GLY A 41 13.85 -7.62 -6.33
CA GLY A 41 13.85 -8.64 -7.36
C GLY A 41 13.03 -9.86 -6.92
N ALA A 42 13.65 -11.05 -6.95
CA ALA A 42 13.01 -12.30 -6.53
C ALA A 42 12.53 -12.28 -5.06
N ALA A 43 13.11 -11.43 -4.21
CA ALA A 43 12.69 -11.32 -2.80
C ALA A 43 11.37 -10.54 -2.62
N ALA A 44 10.87 -9.86 -3.65
CA ALA A 44 9.56 -9.22 -3.61
C ALA A 44 8.40 -10.24 -3.69
N GLY A 45 8.69 -11.49 -4.03
CA GLY A 45 7.71 -12.55 -4.17
C GLY A 45 7.03 -12.61 -5.53
N THR A 46 6.04 -13.48 -5.64
CA THR A 46 5.21 -13.69 -6.83
C THR A 46 4.31 -12.48 -7.12
N ALA A 47 3.78 -12.38 -8.34
CA ALA A 47 2.88 -11.28 -8.72
C ALA A 47 1.66 -11.14 -7.78
N GLU A 48 1.11 -12.27 -7.33
CA GLU A 48 -0.03 -12.32 -6.40
C GLU A 48 0.35 -11.87 -4.98
N GLU A 49 1.53 -12.24 -4.49
CA GLU A 49 2.04 -11.76 -3.20
C GLU A 49 2.31 -10.26 -3.26
N GLN A 50 2.89 -9.78 -4.35
CA GLN A 50 3.08 -8.35 -4.58
C GLN A 50 1.74 -7.61 -4.64
N ALA A 51 0.73 -8.17 -5.32
CA ALA A 51 -0.62 -7.61 -5.38
C ALA A 51 -1.24 -7.51 -3.98
N LYS A 52 -1.14 -8.57 -3.16
CA LYS A 52 -1.62 -8.56 -1.76
C LYS A 52 -0.89 -7.49 -0.94
N ASN A 53 0.43 -7.44 -1.01
CA ASN A 53 1.22 -6.44 -0.28
C ASN A 53 0.84 -5.02 -0.68
N PHE A 54 0.69 -4.77 -1.98
CA PHE A 54 0.23 -3.49 -2.50
C PHE A 54 -1.17 -3.14 -2.00
N GLN A 55 -2.11 -4.09 -2.06
CA GLN A 55 -3.48 -3.92 -1.59
C GLN A 55 -3.54 -3.57 -0.09
N TRP A 56 -2.83 -4.31 0.76
CA TRP A 56 -2.71 -3.98 2.19
C TRP A 56 -2.04 -2.63 2.42
N GLY A 57 -1.17 -2.21 1.49
CA GLY A 57 -0.53 -0.92 1.50
C GLY A 57 -1.48 0.26 1.29
N LEU A 58 -2.64 0.07 0.65
CA LEU A 58 -3.58 1.15 0.35
C LEU A 58 -4.18 1.79 1.61
N ARG A 59 -4.74 3.00 1.44
CA ARG A 59 -5.54 3.66 2.49
C ARG A 59 -6.67 2.76 2.96
N LYS A 60 -7.06 2.92 4.22
CA LYS A 60 -8.10 2.08 4.85
C LYS A 60 -9.43 2.14 4.11
N SER A 61 -9.85 3.32 3.65
CA SER A 61 -11.09 3.51 2.88
C SER A 61 -11.08 2.66 1.61
N THR A 62 -10.03 2.79 0.78
CA THR A 62 -9.86 2.01 -0.45
C THR A 62 -9.66 0.52 -0.18
N LEU A 63 -8.83 0.15 0.81
CA LEU A 63 -8.60 -1.24 1.20
C LEU A 63 -9.91 -1.92 1.60
N ASN A 64 -10.75 -1.28 2.42
CA ASN A 64 -12.02 -1.86 2.86
C ASN A 64 -12.94 -2.18 1.67
N HIS A 65 -12.94 -1.33 0.64
CA HIS A 65 -13.73 -1.55 -0.57
C HIS A 65 -13.17 -2.71 -1.41
N LEU A 66 -11.85 -2.81 -1.50
CA LEU A 66 -11.17 -3.79 -2.36
C LEU A 66 -10.87 -5.13 -1.65
N MET A 67 -11.00 -5.23 -0.33
CA MET A 67 -10.48 -6.32 0.51
C MET A 67 -10.94 -7.72 0.06
N CYS A 68 -12.16 -7.85 -0.47
CA CYS A 68 -12.74 -9.12 -0.88
C CYS A 68 -12.53 -9.43 -2.37
N ILE A 69 -11.84 -8.56 -3.10
CA ILE A 69 -11.57 -8.74 -4.53
C ILE A 69 -10.19 -9.39 -4.67
N PRO A 70 -10.11 -10.61 -5.25
CA PRO A 70 -8.83 -11.21 -5.56
C PRO A 70 -8.20 -10.52 -6.78
N PHE A 71 -6.92 -10.21 -6.70
CA PHE A 71 -6.14 -9.65 -7.81
C PHE A 71 -4.94 -10.53 -8.12
N THR A 72 -4.61 -10.62 -9.40
CA THR A 72 -3.46 -11.42 -9.87
C THR A 72 -2.17 -10.61 -9.98
N ASP A 73 -2.27 -9.28 -10.03
CA ASP A 73 -1.14 -8.38 -10.19
C ASP A 73 -1.43 -6.97 -9.66
N VAL A 74 -0.36 -6.22 -9.42
CA VAL A 74 -0.38 -4.86 -8.85
C VAL A 74 -1.13 -3.87 -9.76
N ALA A 75 -1.10 -4.04 -11.08
CA ALA A 75 -1.73 -3.11 -12.00
C ALA A 75 -3.26 -3.18 -11.89
N GLN A 76 -3.83 -4.37 -11.70
CA GLN A 76 -5.27 -4.52 -11.44
C GLN A 76 -5.69 -3.85 -10.14
N VAL A 77 -4.94 -4.06 -9.06
CA VAL A 77 -5.21 -3.41 -7.76
C VAL A 77 -5.15 -1.90 -7.91
N ALA A 78 -4.10 -1.38 -8.56
CA ALA A 78 -3.91 0.05 -8.76
C ALA A 78 -5.01 0.69 -9.62
N ASN A 79 -5.46 0.00 -10.67
CA ASN A 79 -6.58 0.47 -11.48
C ASN A 79 -7.89 0.49 -10.67
N ALA A 80 -8.16 -0.55 -9.88
CA ALA A 80 -9.36 -0.58 -9.03
C ALA A 80 -9.32 0.52 -7.96
N ALA A 81 -8.17 0.72 -7.32
CA ALA A 81 -7.95 1.79 -6.34
C ALA A 81 -8.11 3.17 -6.96
N ARG A 82 -7.52 3.40 -8.14
CA ARG A 82 -7.66 4.67 -8.87
C ARG A 82 -9.10 4.93 -9.29
N ASN A 83 -9.81 3.91 -9.76
CA ASN A 83 -11.23 4.05 -10.12
C ASN A 83 -12.07 4.44 -8.90
N TYR A 84 -11.81 3.83 -7.74
CA TYR A 84 -12.46 4.20 -6.49
C TYR A 84 -12.13 5.63 -6.07
N GLU A 85 -10.86 6.04 -6.11
CA GLU A 85 -10.42 7.41 -5.79
C GLU A 85 -11.08 8.47 -6.70
N ILE A 86 -11.28 8.16 -7.99
CA ILE A 86 -11.98 9.04 -8.93
C ILE A 86 -13.48 9.11 -8.62
N LEU A 87 -14.10 7.99 -8.28
CA LEU A 87 -15.53 7.92 -7.98
C LEU A 87 -15.89 8.52 -6.61
N HIS A 88 -14.95 8.57 -5.68
CA HIS A 88 -15.17 9.00 -4.29
C HIS A 88 -14.20 10.12 -3.92
N GLU A 89 -14.15 11.19 -4.71
CA GLU A 89 -13.28 12.37 -4.50
C GLU A 89 -13.25 12.81 -3.03
N ARG A 90 -12.28 12.29 -2.27
CA ARG A 90 -11.92 12.61 -0.87
C ARG A 90 -13.08 12.76 0.12
N ASP A 91 -13.84 11.69 0.34
CA ASP A 91 -14.69 11.50 1.55
C ASP A 91 -13.86 11.07 2.78
N ASP A 92 -12.65 11.61 2.95
CA ASP A 92 -11.79 11.34 4.10
C ASP A 92 -11.87 12.52 5.09
N ASP A 93 -13.06 12.80 5.64
CA ASP A 93 -13.15 13.50 6.92
C ASP A 93 -12.63 12.51 7.97
N ASP A 94 -11.40 12.74 8.42
CA ASP A 94 -10.84 12.14 9.62
C ASP A 94 -11.86 12.36 10.75
N ALA A 95 -12.65 11.32 11.05
CA ALA A 95 -13.39 11.25 12.29
C ALA A 95 -12.36 11.19 13.40
N GLU A 96 -11.96 12.38 13.86
CA GLU A 96 -11.13 12.63 15.03
C GLU A 96 -11.55 11.63 16.10
N ARG A 97 -10.70 10.65 16.38
CA ARG A 97 -10.93 9.69 17.44
C ARG A 97 -11.07 10.52 18.72
N PRO A 98 -12.26 10.65 19.35
CA PRO A 98 -12.39 11.53 20.48
C PRO A 98 -11.55 10.91 21.59
N ASN A 99 -10.44 11.57 21.92
CA ASN A 99 -9.60 11.21 23.05
C ASN A 99 -10.39 11.49 24.33
N LYS A 100 -11.30 10.57 24.68
CA LYS A 100 -11.94 10.54 26.00
C LYS A 100 -10.97 9.88 26.98
N ARG A 101 -9.95 10.63 27.39
CA ARG A 101 -9.29 10.41 28.68
C ARG A 101 -9.90 11.40 29.68
N GLN A 102 -10.95 10.93 30.35
CA GLN A 102 -11.46 11.58 31.55
C GLN A 102 -10.34 11.60 32.60
N LYS A 103 -10.19 12.77 33.20
CA LYS A 103 -9.42 13.02 34.42
C LYS A 103 -9.88 12.06 35.52
N SER A 104 -8.91 11.51 36.24
CA SER A 104 -9.05 11.22 37.67
C SER A 104 -7.72 11.51 38.35
#